data_AF-A0A835BHI8-F1
#
_entry.id   AF-A0A835BHI8-F1
#
_cell.length_a   1.000
_cell.length_b   1.000
_cell.length_c   1.000
_cell.angle_alpha   90.00
_cell.angle_beta   90.00
_cell.angle_gamma   90.00
#
_symmetry.space_group_name_H-M   'P 1'
#
loop_
_entity.id
_entity.type
_entity.pdbx_description
1 polymer ?
#
loop_
_entity_poly.entity_id
_entity_poly.type
_entity_poly.pdbx_seq_one_letter_code
_entity_poly.pdbx_strand_id
1 'polypeptide(L)'
;MLLLVVFVIVSPHHVIAGCTPDQKEAILMDCYEYISKNARNIVVPKPWGKCCKAVREVPNKDMECIKRLVSVGERRRYNPTRILNLANLC
;
A
#
# COMPACT_ATOMS: atom_id res chain seq x y z
N MET A 1 24.75 -39.62 -2.63
CA MET A 1 24.50 -38.32 -3.27
C MET A 1 23.07 -37.91 -2.92
N LEU A 2 22.90 -37.01 -1.94
CA LEU A 2 21.60 -36.60 -1.41
C LEU A 2 20.98 -35.56 -2.36
N LEU A 3 19.87 -35.91 -3.02
CA LEU A 3 19.16 -34.98 -3.91
C LEU A 3 18.23 -34.08 -3.06
N LEU A 4 18.60 -32.81 -2.93
CA LEU A 4 17.77 -31.78 -2.29
C LEU A 4 16.55 -31.50 -3.18
N VAL A 5 15.39 -32.03 -2.78
CA VAL A 5 14.10 -31.71 -3.41
C VAL A 5 13.67 -30.34 -2.91
N VAL A 6 13.88 -29.31 -3.74
CA VAL A 6 13.35 -27.96 -3.49
C VAL A 6 11.86 -27.98 -3.83
N PHE A 7 11.00 -28.03 -2.81
CA PHE A 7 9.57 -27.83 -2.99
C PHE A 7 9.31 -26.36 -3.29
N VAL A 8 9.21 -26.01 -4.58
CA VAL A 8 8.70 -24.71 -4.99
C VAL A 8 7.18 -24.79 -4.91
N ILE A 9 6.61 -24.22 -3.84
CA ILE A 9 5.16 -24.01 -3.75
C ILE A 9 4.82 -22.85 -4.70
N VAL A 10 4.60 -23.16 -5.98
CA VAL A 10 4.04 -22.21 -6.94
C VAL A 10 2.53 -22.25 -6.75
N SER A 11 2.00 -21.44 -5.84
CA SER A 11 0.55 -21.22 -5.77
C SER A 11 0.11 -20.40 -7.00
N PRO A 12 -0.78 -20.93 -7.87
CA PRO A 12 -1.30 -20.18 -9.00
C PRO A 12 -2.44 -19.28 -8.51
N HIS A 13 -2.10 -18.24 -7.74
CA HIS A 13 -3.09 -17.19 -7.48
C HIS A 13 -3.28 -16.41 -8.77
N HIS A 14 -4.46 -16.61 -9.38
CA HIS A 14 -4.96 -15.87 -10.53
C HIS A 14 -4.51 -14.41 -10.49
N VAL A 15 -3.64 -14.03 -11.43
CA VAL A 15 -3.06 -12.70 -11.57
C VAL A 15 -4.13 -11.77 -12.16
N ILE A 16 -5.15 -11.46 -11.36
CA ILE A 16 -5.63 -10.08 -11.36
C ILE A 16 -4.50 -9.35 -10.64
N ALA A 17 -3.71 -8.56 -11.36
CA ALA A 17 -2.58 -7.81 -10.79
C ALA A 17 -3.10 -6.77 -9.77
N GLY A 18 -3.52 -7.25 -8.60
CA GLY A 18 -3.99 -6.48 -7.48
C GLY A 18 -2.82 -6.09 -6.58
N CYS A 19 -3.08 -5.09 -5.76
CA CYS A 19 -2.18 -4.69 -4.70
C CYS A 19 -2.02 -5.81 -3.64
N THR A 20 -0.89 -5.79 -2.93
CA THR A 20 -0.56 -6.78 -1.88
C THR A 20 -0.77 -6.21 -0.48
N PRO A 21 -0.90 -7.08 0.55
CA PRO A 21 -0.89 -6.64 1.94
C PRO A 21 0.36 -5.84 2.33
N ASP A 22 1.52 -6.21 1.79
CA ASP A 22 2.78 -5.51 2.05
C ASP A 22 2.78 -4.09 1.47
N GLN A 23 2.22 -3.91 0.26
CA GLN A 23 2.01 -2.59 -0.33
C GLN A 23 1.04 -1.75 0.52
N LYS A 24 -0.05 -2.35 1.03
CA LYS A 24 -0.96 -1.67 1.96
C LYS A 24 -0.20 -1.22 3.20
N GLU A 25 0.59 -2.09 3.83
CA GLU A 25 1.34 -1.75 5.04
C GLU A 25 2.36 -0.62 4.79
N ALA A 26 3.09 -0.70 3.67
CA ALA A 26 4.03 0.34 3.26
C ALA A 26 3.34 1.69 3.07
N ILE A 27 2.17 1.74 2.41
CA ILE A 27 1.37 2.96 2.28
C ILE A 27 0.93 3.48 3.64
N LEU A 28 0.41 2.61 4.52
CA LEU A 28 -0.09 3.03 5.84
C LEU A 28 1.01 3.60 6.73
N MET A 29 2.22 3.04 6.64
CA MET A 29 3.39 3.47 7.40
C MET A 29 4.04 4.72 6.78
N ASP A 30 4.44 4.67 5.52
CA ASP A 30 5.27 5.73 4.91
C ASP A 30 4.46 6.98 4.56
N CYS A 31 3.14 6.86 4.34
CA CYS A 31 2.25 7.99 4.07
C CYS A 31 1.45 8.44 5.30
N TYR A 32 1.76 7.92 6.49
CA TYR A 32 1.00 8.12 7.73
C TYR A 32 0.66 9.59 8.01
N GLU A 33 1.63 10.50 7.87
CA GLU A 33 1.46 11.94 8.16
C GLU A 33 0.41 12.61 7.28
N TYR A 34 0.23 12.12 6.05
CA TYR A 34 -0.78 12.63 5.13
C TYR A 34 -2.15 11.99 5.40
N ILE A 35 -2.20 10.66 5.47
CA ILE A 35 -3.45 9.90 5.46
C ILE A 35 -4.10 9.77 6.85
N SER A 36 -3.37 10.01 7.95
CA SER A 36 -3.91 9.87 9.30
C SER A 36 -5.04 10.88 9.57
N LYS A 37 -6.14 10.41 10.16
CA LYS A 37 -7.24 11.26 10.65
C LYS A 37 -6.81 12.12 11.84
N ASN A 38 -5.80 11.68 12.58
CA ASN A 38 -5.30 12.34 13.77
C ASN A 38 -4.09 13.25 13.49
N ALA A 39 -3.72 13.44 12.21
CA ALA A 39 -2.63 14.34 11.84
C ALA A 39 -2.97 15.78 12.25
N ARG A 40 -2.19 16.35 13.18
CA ARG A 40 -2.34 17.75 13.62
C ARG A 40 -2.12 18.73 12.47
N ASN A 41 -1.13 18.44 11.62
CA ASN A 41 -0.84 19.16 10.39
C ASN A 41 -0.81 18.14 9.24
N ILE A 42 -1.51 18.43 8.15
CA ILE A 42 -1.49 17.58 6.97
C ILE A 42 -0.21 17.91 6.19
N VAL A 43 0.75 16.99 6.19
CA VAL A 43 1.97 17.12 5.40
C VAL A 43 1.74 16.46 4.05
N VAL A 44 1.76 17.26 2.98
CA VAL A 44 1.67 16.71 1.61
C VAL A 44 2.94 15.90 1.32
N PRO A 45 2.82 14.66 0.78
CA PRO A 45 3.97 13.85 0.44
C PRO A 45 4.92 14.54 -0.53
N LYS A 46 6.22 14.42 -0.31
CA LYS A 46 7.24 14.85 -1.28
C LYS A 46 7.29 13.84 -2.44
N PRO A 47 7.33 14.25 -3.72
CA PRO A 47 7.35 13.31 -4.86
C PRO A 47 8.50 12.28 -4.82
N TRP A 48 9.65 12.68 -4.27
CA TRP A 48 10.83 11.80 -4.09
C TRP A 48 10.90 11.12 -2.71
N GLY A 49 9.91 11.35 -1.84
CA GLY A 49 9.87 10.80 -0.48
C GLY A 49 9.46 9.33 -0.42
N LYS A 50 9.59 8.72 0.77
CA LYS A 50 9.23 7.31 1.01
C LYS A 50 7.77 7.01 0.68
N CYS A 51 6.84 7.89 1.07
CA CYS A 51 5.43 7.75 0.72
C CYS A 51 5.22 7.60 -0.80
N CYS A 52 5.70 8.55 -1.60
CA CYS A 52 5.52 8.48 -3.05
C CYS A 52 6.34 7.36 -3.70
N LYS A 53 7.43 6.91 -3.06
CA LYS A 53 8.07 5.63 -3.43
C LYS A 53 7.11 4.45 -3.25
N ALA A 54 6.51 4.29 -2.07
CA ALA A 54 5.56 3.21 -1.82
C ALA A 54 4.37 3.24 -2.79
N VAL A 55 3.84 4.43 -3.12
CA VAL A 55 2.76 4.60 -4.12
C VAL A 55 3.18 4.09 -5.50
N ARG A 56 4.41 4.38 -5.94
CA ARG A 56 4.93 3.91 -7.24
C ARG A 56 5.12 2.39 -7.31
N GLU A 57 5.29 1.73 -6.17
CA GLU A 57 5.38 0.27 -6.11
C GLU A 57 4.00 -0.41 -6.22
N VAL A 58 2.90 0.34 -6.07
CA VAL A 58 1.54 -0.19 -6.30
C VAL A 58 1.25 -0.22 -7.80
N PRO A 59 0.79 -1.36 -8.37
CA PRO A 59 0.46 -1.47 -9.79
C PRO A 59 -0.50 -0.36 -10.23
N ASN A 60 -0.13 0.38 -11.29
CA ASN A 60 -0.89 1.52 -11.83
C ASN A 60 -1.24 2.61 -10.80
N LYS A 61 -0.54 2.66 -9.66
CA LYS A 61 -0.89 3.50 -8.51
C LYS A 61 -2.37 3.31 -8.08
N ASP A 62 -2.89 2.09 -8.18
CA ASP A 62 -4.28 1.78 -7.82
C ASP A 62 -4.49 1.86 -6.30
N MET A 63 -4.75 3.08 -5.82
CA MET A 63 -5.04 3.34 -4.42
C MET A 63 -6.45 2.86 -4.01
N GLU A 64 -7.34 2.59 -4.97
CA GLU A 64 -8.64 1.97 -4.69
C GLU A 64 -8.45 0.51 -4.25
N CYS A 65 -7.51 -0.20 -4.86
CA CYS A 65 -7.08 -1.51 -4.38
C CYS A 65 -6.54 -1.43 -2.95
N ILE A 66 -5.62 -0.49 -2.66
CA ILE A 66 -5.07 -0.33 -1.30
C ILE A 66 -6.19 -0.06 -0.30
N LYS A 67 -7.12 0.85 -0.62
CA LYS A 67 -8.29 1.16 0.21
C LYS A 67 -9.14 -0.08 0.52
N ARG A 68 -9.29 -1.01 -0.43
CA ARG A 68 -10.02 -2.27 -0.22
C ARG A 68 -9.32 -3.20 0.77
N LEU A 69 -7.99 -3.21 0.81
CA LEU A 69 -7.19 -4.01 1.76
C LEU A 69 -7.14 -3.40 3.18
N VAL A 70 -7.45 -2.11 3.35
CA VAL A 70 -7.55 -1.49 4.67
C VAL A 70 -8.73 -2.09 5.44
N SER A 71 -8.44 -2.73 6.56
CA SER A 71 -9.43 -3.36 7.46
C SER A 71 -10.35 -2.31 8.10
N VAL A 72 -11.51 -2.77 8.59
CA VAL A 72 -12.48 -1.91 9.30
C VAL A 72 -11.84 -1.20 10.50
N GLY A 73 -10.94 -1.87 11.22
CA GLY A 73 -10.22 -1.30 12.36
C GLY A 73 -9.25 -0.19 11.95
N GLU A 74 -8.50 -0.39 10.87
CA GLU A 74 -7.55 0.59 10.32
C GLU A 74 -8.27 1.82 9.73
N ARG A 75 -9.45 1.63 9.11
CA ARG A 75 -10.27 2.75 8.57
C ARG A 75 -10.69 3.77 9.64
N ARG A 76 -10.67 3.39 10.91
CA ARG A 76 -10.89 4.35 12.01
C ARG A 76 -9.73 5.33 12.17
N ARG A 77 -8.51 4.93 11.82
CA ARG A 77 -7.27 5.72 11.96
C ARG A 77 -6.94 6.54 10.71
N TYR A 78 -7.32 6.05 9.53
CA TYR A 78 -6.93 6.64 8.25
C TYR A 78 -8.11 7.27 7.50
N ASN A 79 -7.83 8.34 6.76
CA ASN A 79 -8.79 9.03 5.93
C ASN A 79 -8.81 8.37 4.53
N PRO A 80 -9.91 7.70 4.13
CA PRO A 80 -9.97 6.97 2.87
C PRO A 80 -9.83 7.89 1.66
N THR A 81 -10.37 9.10 1.71
CA THR A 81 -10.23 10.08 0.62
C THR A 81 -8.77 10.46 0.41
N ARG A 82 -8.01 10.66 1.50
CA ARG A 82 -6.58 10.94 1.39
C ARG A 82 -5.77 9.77 0.85
N ILE A 83 -6.13 8.53 1.20
CA ILE A 83 -5.51 7.34 0.60
C ILE A 83 -5.70 7.36 -0.93
N LEU A 84 -6.91 7.66 -1.41
CA LEU A 84 -7.18 7.75 -2.86
C LEU A 84 -6.41 8.87 -3.54
N ASN A 85 -6.29 10.03 -2.88
CA ASN A 85 -5.58 11.19 -3.45
C ASN A 85 -4.08 10.94 -3.68
N LEU A 86 -3.47 9.95 -3.02
CA LEU A 86 -2.07 9.59 -3.24
C LEU A 86 -1.76 9.24 -4.70
N ALA A 87 -2.73 8.70 -5.46
CA ALA A 87 -2.54 8.38 -6.87
C ALA A 87 -2.17 9.61 -7.72
N ASN A 88 -2.73 10.77 -7.36
CA ASN A 88 -2.52 12.03 -8.08
C ASN A 88 -1.32 12.84 -7.54
N LEU A 89 -0.96 12.64 -6.27
CA LEU A 89 0.06 13.44 -5.59
C LEU A 89 1.50 12.95 -5.81
N CYS A 90 1.71 11.70 -6.23
CA CYS A 90 3.01 11.02 -6.12
C CYS A 90 3.72 10.64 -7.45
#